data_AF-A0A917LY09-F1
#
_entry.id   AF-A0A917LY09-F1
#
_cell.length_a   1.000
_cell.length_b   1.000
_cell.length_c   1.000
_cell.angle_alpha   90.00
_cell.angle_beta   90.00
_cell.angle_gamma   90.00
#
_symmetry.space_group_name_H-M   'P 1'
#
loop_
_entity.id
_entity.type
_entity.pdbx_description
1 polymer ?
#
loop_
_entity_poly.entity_id
_entity_poly.type
_entity_poly.pdbx_seq_one_letter_code
_entity_poly.pdbx_strand_id
1 'polypeptide(L)'
;MPNKYGEKDWLDTALPLINSLEIVDKDADGEILYYALIEGTEENKEILRRAGVTLQEIDGATGDEGQIDLTHFIWEFAGWFNGEKFVREKPFDDM
;
A
#
# COMPACT_ATOMS: atom_id res chain seq x y z
N MET A 1 -6.75 0.83 -22.19
CA MET A 1 -6.62 -0.05 -21.01
C MET A 1 -7.41 0.66 -19.92
N PRO A 2 -8.54 0.12 -19.42
CA PRO A 2 -9.29 0.88 -18.42
C PRO A 2 -8.37 1.09 -17.21
N ASN A 3 -8.44 2.31 -16.68
CA ASN A 3 -7.66 2.81 -15.53
C ASN A 3 -7.50 1.66 -14.55
N LYS A 4 -6.27 1.30 -14.13
CA LYS A 4 -6.21 0.12 -13.27
C LYS A 4 -7.11 0.29 -12.04
N TYR A 5 -7.12 1.45 -11.39
CA TYR A 5 -7.86 1.68 -10.16
C TYR A 5 -9.35 1.97 -10.36
N GLY A 6 -9.87 1.83 -11.59
CA GLY A 6 -11.19 2.28 -12.01
C GLY A 6 -12.25 1.21 -12.16
N GLU A 7 -12.04 0.00 -11.67
CA GLU A 7 -13.05 -1.08 -11.56
C GLU A 7 -12.96 -1.72 -10.17
N LYS A 8 -14.10 -1.97 -9.51
CA LYS A 8 -14.16 -2.63 -8.19
C LYS A 8 -13.38 -3.96 -8.19
N ASP A 9 -13.48 -4.70 -9.28
CA ASP A 9 -12.82 -5.99 -9.48
C ASP A 9 -11.28 -5.89 -9.51
N TRP A 10 -10.73 -4.79 -10.04
CA TRP A 10 -9.29 -4.58 -10.05
C TRP A 10 -8.75 -4.37 -8.64
N LEU A 11 -9.44 -3.52 -7.89
CA LEU A 11 -9.09 -3.22 -6.53
C LEU A 11 -9.01 -4.51 -5.71
N ASP A 12 -9.91 -5.48 -5.94
CA ASP A 12 -9.95 -6.79 -5.27
C ASP A 12 -8.74 -7.67 -5.60
N THR A 13 -8.07 -7.41 -6.73
CA THR A 13 -6.80 -8.06 -7.10
C THR A 13 -5.59 -7.33 -6.53
N ALA A 14 -5.63 -6.00 -6.49
CA ALA A 14 -4.46 -5.18 -6.15
C ALA A 14 -4.17 -5.11 -4.64
N LEU A 15 -5.19 -5.02 -3.79
CA LEU A 15 -5.00 -4.92 -2.34
C LEU A 15 -4.33 -6.19 -1.74
N PRO A 16 -4.69 -7.43 -2.15
CA PRO A 16 -3.95 -8.62 -1.74
C PRO A 16 -2.47 -8.62 -2.13
N LEU A 17 -2.13 -8.07 -3.31
CA LEU A 17 -0.73 -7.95 -3.74
C LEU A 17 0.03 -7.00 -2.81
N ILE A 18 -0.56 -5.86 -2.44
CA ILE A 18 0.10 -4.93 -1.51
C ILE A 18 0.24 -5.56 -0.13
N ASN A 19 -0.79 -6.22 0.38
CA ASN A 19 -0.74 -6.93 1.67
C ASN A 19 0.18 -8.16 1.67
N SER A 20 0.77 -8.54 0.54
CA SER A 20 1.79 -9.58 0.48
C SER A 20 3.22 -9.07 0.72
N LEU A 21 3.39 -7.74 0.71
CA LEU A 21 4.66 -7.07 0.99
C LEU A 21 4.94 -7.09 2.50
N GLU A 22 6.18 -7.37 2.88
CA GLU A 22 6.60 -7.31 4.27
C GLU A 22 6.86 -5.86 4.70
N ILE A 23 6.09 -5.39 5.68
CA ILE A 23 6.31 -4.09 6.32
C ILE A 23 7.46 -4.26 7.32
N VAL A 24 8.60 -3.65 7.03
CA VAL A 24 9.82 -3.72 7.85
C VAL A 24 9.83 -2.67 8.97
N ASP A 25 9.12 -1.56 8.78
CA ASP A 25 8.95 -0.52 9.79
C ASP A 25 7.64 0.25 9.57
N LYS A 26 7.03 0.76 10.65
CA LYS A 26 5.80 1.55 10.60
C LYS A 26 5.60 2.35 11.89
N ASP A 27 4.88 3.45 11.77
CA ASP A 27 4.40 4.22 12.92
C ASP A 27 2.92 4.58 12.75
N ALA A 28 2.13 4.30 13.79
CA ALA A 28 0.70 4.55 13.83
C ALA A 28 0.21 4.75 15.28
N ASP A 29 -0.76 5.65 15.47
CA ASP A 29 -1.37 5.93 16.79
C ASP A 29 -2.75 5.27 16.99
N GLY A 30 -3.17 4.42 16.05
CA GLY A 30 -4.48 3.78 16.04
C GLY A 30 -5.57 4.58 15.31
N GLU A 31 -5.32 5.84 15.00
CA GLU A 31 -6.18 6.69 14.16
C GLU A 31 -5.52 7.07 12.84
N ILE A 32 -4.21 7.33 12.88
CA ILE A 32 -3.38 7.78 11.78
C ILE A 32 -2.23 6.79 11.58
N LEU A 33 -1.99 6.40 10.33
CA LEU A 33 -0.76 5.72 9.90
C LEU A 33 0.18 6.80 9.35
N TYR A 34 1.28 7.05 10.07
CA TYR A 34 2.26 8.08 9.68
C TYR A 34 3.16 7.61 8.55
N TYR A 35 3.62 6.35 8.60
CA TYR A 35 4.36 5.70 7.53
C TYR A 35 4.24 4.18 7.62
N ALA A 36 4.47 3.50 6.49
CA ALA A 36 4.64 2.05 6.42
C ALA A 36 5.68 1.70 5.37
N LEU A 37 6.85 1.27 5.82
CA LEU A 37 8.02 1.02 4.99
C LEU A 37 8.14 -0.45 4.59
N ILE A 38 8.51 -0.68 3.34
CA ILE A 38 8.96 -1.98 2.84
C ILE A 38 10.38 -1.84 2.27
N GLU A 39 11.10 -2.95 2.12
CA GLU A 39 12.39 -2.91 1.40
C GLU A 39 12.18 -2.56 -0.09
N GLY A 40 13.04 -1.69 -0.65
CA GLY A 40 13.02 -1.31 -2.07
C GLY A 40 13.66 -2.31 -3.01
N THR A 41 13.43 -3.61 -2.80
CA THR A 41 13.93 -4.67 -3.69
C THR A 41 13.20 -4.65 -5.04
N GLU A 42 13.85 -5.15 -6.10
CA GLU A 42 13.21 -5.26 -7.42
C GLU A 42 11.99 -6.19 -7.40
N GLU A 43 11.97 -7.20 -6.52
CA GLU A 43 10.82 -8.07 -6.31
C GLU A 43 9.61 -7.29 -5.76
N ASN A 44 9.82 -6.49 -4.72
CA ASN A 44 8.77 -5.65 -4.13
C ASN A 44 8.26 -4.60 -5.11
N LYS A 45 9.14 -3.98 -5.90
CA LYS A 45 8.75 -3.04 -6.96
C LYS A 45 7.90 -3.70 -8.03
N GLU A 46 8.21 -4.96 -8.41
CA GLU A 46 7.39 -5.69 -9.38
C GLU A 46 6.01 -6.05 -8.81
N ILE A 47 5.92 -6.42 -7.52
CA ILE A 47 4.63 -6.61 -6.85
C ILE A 47 3.80 -5.32 -6.89
N LEU A 48 4.41 -4.17 -6.57
CA LEU A 48 3.75 -2.86 -6.67
C LEU A 48 3.31 -2.55 -8.11
N ARG A 49 4.14 -2.84 -9.12
CA ARG A 49 3.79 -2.71 -10.55
C ARG A 49 2.70 -3.67 -11.02
N ARG A 50 2.54 -4.83 -10.39
CA ARG A 50 1.43 -5.76 -10.67
C ARG A 50 0.15 -5.35 -9.97
N ALA A 51 0.26 -4.82 -8.75
CA ALA A 51 -0.82 -4.09 -8.11
C ALA A 51 -1.18 -2.87 -8.95
N GLY A 52 -0.20 -2.36 -9.72
CA GLY A 52 -0.19 -1.44 -10.87
C GLY A 52 0.29 -0.02 -10.58
N VAL A 53 0.97 0.14 -9.45
CA VAL A 53 1.68 1.37 -9.10
C VAL A 53 2.72 1.61 -10.19
N THR A 54 2.81 2.83 -10.68
CA THR A 54 3.76 3.21 -11.71
C THR A 54 5.17 3.28 -11.13
N LEU A 55 6.19 3.13 -11.99
CA LEU A 55 7.58 3.32 -11.54
C LEU A 55 7.80 4.72 -10.96
N GLN A 56 7.15 5.73 -11.53
CA GLN A 56 7.26 7.10 -11.05
C GLN A 56 6.69 7.27 -9.63
N GLU A 57 5.57 6.63 -9.31
CA GLU A 57 5.01 6.61 -7.95
C GLU A 57 5.93 5.85 -6.98
N ILE A 58 6.50 4.72 -7.42
CA ILE A 58 7.45 3.93 -6.62
C ILE A 58 8.69 4.77 -6.31
N ASP A 59 9.30 5.38 -7.33
CA ASP A 59 10.51 6.19 -7.19
C ASP A 59 10.25 7.41 -6.30
N GLY A 60 9.07 8.04 -6.42
CA GLY A 60 8.66 9.17 -5.59
C GLY A 60 8.35 8.81 -4.13
N ALA A 61 8.06 7.53 -3.86
CA ALA A 61 7.84 6.99 -2.52
C ALA A 61 9.09 6.34 -1.91
N THR A 62 10.19 6.25 -2.68
CA THR A 62 11.44 5.66 -2.21
C THR A 62 12.27 6.71 -1.48
N GLY A 63 12.56 6.46 -0.20
CA GLY A 63 13.40 7.34 0.63
C GLY A 63 14.89 7.20 0.31
N ASP A 64 15.71 8.06 0.92
CA ASP A 64 17.17 8.10 0.72
C ASP A 64 17.88 6.80 1.11
N GLU A 65 17.31 6.04 2.05
CA GLU A 65 17.81 4.73 2.48
C GLU A 65 17.30 3.56 1.61
N GLY A 66 16.52 3.86 0.57
CA GLY A 66 16.02 2.88 -0.39
C GLY A 66 14.78 2.10 0.07
N GLN A 67 14.20 2.43 1.24
CA GLN A 67 12.89 1.88 1.62
C GLN A 67 11.78 2.58 0.83
N ILE A 68 10.67 1.89 0.60
CA ILE A 68 9.49 2.46 -0.08
C ILE A 68 8.41 2.69 0.98
N ASP A 69 7.95 3.93 1.12
CA ASP A 69 6.83 4.27 2.00
C ASP A 69 5.49 4.11 1.26
N LEU A 70 4.72 3.11 1.66
CA LEU A 70 3.43 2.78 1.05
C LEU A 70 2.40 3.91 1.24
N THR A 71 2.51 4.74 2.27
CA THR A 71 1.50 5.77 2.59
C THR A 71 1.34 6.82 1.48
N HIS A 72 2.32 6.96 0.59
CA HIS A 72 2.27 7.86 -0.56
C HIS A 72 1.16 7.53 -1.58
N PHE A 73 0.75 6.26 -1.68
CA PHE A 73 -0.23 5.83 -2.68
C PHE A 73 -1.23 4.78 -2.18
N ILE A 74 -1.04 4.22 -0.98
CA ILE A 74 -1.86 3.10 -0.49
C ILE A 74 -3.35 3.44 -0.35
N TRP A 75 -3.68 4.70 -0.14
CA TRP A 75 -5.05 5.17 0.06
C TRP A 75 -5.92 5.09 -1.21
N GLU A 76 -5.30 4.92 -2.37
CA GLU A 76 -6.01 4.59 -3.62
C GLU A 76 -6.48 3.12 -3.64
N PHE A 77 -5.97 2.28 -2.74
CA PHE A 77 -6.30 0.85 -2.65
C PHE A 77 -7.04 0.48 -1.36
N ALA A 78 -6.83 1.23 -0.28
CA ALA A 78 -7.31 0.92 1.06
C ALA A 78 -7.83 2.18 1.75
N GLY A 79 -8.80 2.01 2.66
CA GLY A 79 -9.33 3.12 3.47
C GLY A 79 -8.85 3.08 4.92
N TRP A 80 -8.13 2.03 5.32
CA TRP A 80 -7.70 1.86 6.69
C TRP A 80 -6.50 0.92 6.81
N PHE A 81 -5.75 1.04 7.91
CA PHE A 81 -4.70 0.12 8.31
C PHE A 81 -5.00 -0.44 9.70
N ASN A 82 -5.13 -1.75 9.83
CA ASN A 82 -5.58 -2.36 11.09
C ASN A 82 -4.44 -2.67 12.08
N GLY A 83 -3.24 -2.15 11.83
CA GLY A 83 -2.04 -2.47 12.59
C GLY A 83 -1.25 -3.65 12.02
N GLU A 84 -1.80 -4.44 11.11
CA GLU A 84 -1.09 -5.57 10.47
C GLU A 84 -1.09 -5.45 8.95
N LYS A 85 -2.23 -5.07 8.36
CA LYS A 85 -2.46 -5.02 6.93
C LYS A 85 -3.42 -3.90 6.55
N PHE A 86 -3.42 -3.53 5.28
CA PHE A 86 -4.32 -2.55 4.71
C PHE A 86 -5.69 -3.19 4.43
N VAL A 87 -6.76 -2.48 4.77
CA VAL A 87 -8.15 -2.94 4.57
C VAL A 87 -8.96 -1.85 3.87
N ARG A 88 -10.01 -2.28 3.16
CA ARG A 88 -10.84 -1.38 2.33
C ARG A 88 -11.50 -0.26 3.10
N GLU A 89 -11.97 -0.58 4.29
CA GLU A 89 -12.73 0.30 5.16
C GLU A 89 -12.41 -0.07 6.60
N LYS A 90 -12.48 0.92 7.50
CA LYS A 90 -12.33 0.68 8.93
C LYS A 90 -13.38 -0.36 9.34
N PRO A 91 -13.01 -1.49 9.98
CA PRO A 91 -14.00 -2.37 10.58
C PRO A 91 -14.82 -1.52 11.55
N PHE A 92 -16.15 -1.52 11.44
CA PHE A 92 -17.00 -0.75 12.33
C PHE A 92 -16.56 -0.99 13.78
N ASP A 93 -16.25 0.09 14.51
CA ASP A 93 -16.12 -0.03 15.95
C ASP A 93 -17.47 -0.57 16.46
N ASP A 94 -17.40 -1.66 17.24
CA ASP A 94 -18.55 -2.20 17.95
C ASP A 94 -19.28 -1.06 18.67
N MET A 95 -20.59 -0.93 18.41
CA MET A 95 -21.49 -0.05 19.15
C MET A 95 -21.41 -0.27 20.67
#